data_AF-A0A3D8YIL0-F1
#
_entry.id   AF-A0A3D8YIL0-F1
#
_cell.length_a   1.000
_cell.length_b   1.000
_cell.length_c   1.000
_cell.angle_alpha   90.00
_cell.angle_beta   90.00
_cell.angle_gamma   90.00
#
_symmetry.space_group_name_H-M   'P 1'
#
loop_
_entity.id
_entity.type
_entity.pdbx_description
1 polymer ?
#
loop_
_entity_poly.entity_id
_entity_poly.type
_entity_poly.pdbx_seq_one_letter_code
_entity_poly.pdbx_strand_id
1 'polypeptide(L)'
;LLEIAGKIIELAAERNLILGKKMDTHLAELEVFKSHAGFEYTSDQEKAIAEISKDSSSKRVMDRLLSGDVGFGKTEVAMHAIFCAFLNG
;
A
#
# COMPACT_ATOMS: atom_id res chain seq x y z
N LEU A 1 2.25 -7.75 27.68
CA LEU A 1 2.86 -8.37 26.48
C LEU A 1 1.96 -9.44 25.87
N LEU A 2 1.60 -10.50 26.61
CA LEU A 2 0.69 -11.56 26.12
C LEU A 2 -0.70 -11.04 25.69
N GLU A 3 -1.28 -10.08 26.44
CA GLU A 3 -2.57 -9.50 26.10
C GLU A 3 -2.55 -8.72 24.76
N ILE A 4 -1.49 -7.96 24.50
CA ILE A 4 -1.35 -7.18 23.26
C ILE A 4 -1.13 -8.11 22.07
N ALA A 5 -0.28 -9.12 22.22
CA ALA A 5 -0.05 -10.13 21.18
C ALA A 5 -1.36 -10.88 20.83
N GLY A 6 -2.16 -11.23 21.84
CA GLY A 6 -3.48 -11.83 21.64
C GLY A 6 -4.40 -10.95 20.79
N LYS A 7 -4.52 -9.66 21.14
CA LYS A 7 -5.36 -8.70 20.40
C LYS A 7 -4.90 -8.50 18.95
N ILE A 8 -3.59 -8.49 18.68
CA ILE A 8 -3.07 -8.37 17.31
C ILE A 8 -3.46 -9.59 16.47
N ILE A 9 -3.34 -10.80 17.05
CA ILE A 9 -3.69 -12.04 16.36
C ILE A 9 -5.20 -12.09 16.08
N GLU A 10 -6.03 -11.73 17.05
CA GLU A 10 -7.49 -11.68 16.92
C GLU A 10 -7.91 -10.71 15.80
N LEU A 11 -7.39 -9.48 15.81
CA LEU A 11 -7.66 -8.49 14.77
C LEU A 11 -7.23 -8.96 13.37
N ALA A 12 -6.06 -9.61 13.26
CA ALA A 12 -5.57 -10.15 12.00
C ALA A 12 -6.44 -11.32 11.50
N ALA A 13 -6.94 -12.16 12.40
CA ALA A 13 -7.85 -13.25 12.06
C ALA A 13 -9.18 -12.71 11.54
N GLU A 14 -9.79 -11.77 12.25
CA GLU A 14 -11.02 -11.10 11.83
C GLU A 14 -10.88 -10.45 10.44
N ARG A 15 -9.79 -9.71 10.22
CA ARG A 15 -9.52 -9.04 8.94
C ARG A 15 -9.36 -10.03 7.78
N ASN A 16 -8.77 -11.21 8.02
CA ASN A 16 -8.59 -12.23 6.98
C ASN A 16 -9.91 -12.89 6.53
N LEU A 17 -10.98 -12.79 7.34
CA LEU A 17 -12.32 -13.26 6.96
C LEU A 17 -13.06 -12.28 6.04
N ILE A 18 -12.60 -11.03 5.98
CA ILE A 18 -13.17 -9.99 5.14
C ILE A 18 -12.57 -10.06 3.73
N LEU A 19 -13.42 -10.16 2.72
CA LEU A 19 -13.00 -10.02 1.32
C LEU A 19 -12.72 -8.55 1.01
N GLY A 20 -11.47 -8.24 0.70
CA GLY A 20 -11.06 -6.91 0.28
C GLY A 20 -11.55 -6.57 -1.13
N LYS A 21 -11.77 -5.27 -1.38
CA LYS A 21 -11.98 -4.76 -2.74
C LYS A 21 -10.68 -4.94 -3.53
N LYS A 22 -10.74 -5.73 -4.60
CA LYS A 22 -9.62 -5.88 -5.52
C LYS A 22 -9.49 -4.61 -6.35
N MET A 23 -8.32 -3.96 -6.27
CA MET A 23 -8.00 -2.79 -7.08
C MET A 23 -7.23 -3.21 -8.34
N ASP A 24 -7.51 -2.56 -9.46
CA ASP A 24 -6.65 -2.60 -10.64
C ASP A 24 -5.47 -1.66 -10.42
N THR A 25 -4.27 -2.21 -10.43
CA THR A 25 -3.01 -1.51 -10.18
C THR A 25 -2.15 -1.38 -11.44
N HIS A 26 -2.66 -1.74 -12.62
CA HIS A 26 -1.95 -1.67 -13.91
C HIS A 26 -2.47 -0.54 -14.81
N LEU A 27 -3.11 0.46 -14.21
CA LEU A 27 -3.64 1.64 -14.89
C LEU A 27 -2.50 2.52 -15.40
N ALA A 28 -2.54 2.92 -16.67
CA ALA A 28 -1.51 3.75 -17.29
C ALA A 28 -1.38 5.12 -16.59
N GLU A 29 -2.50 5.61 -16.04
CA GLU A 29 -2.58 6.83 -15.25
C GLU A 29 -1.65 6.81 -14.03
N LEU A 30 -1.35 5.64 -13.45
CA LEU A 30 -0.43 5.52 -12.31
C LEU A 30 1.01 5.83 -12.70
N GLU A 31 1.47 5.33 -13.85
CA GLU A 31 2.79 5.63 -14.37
C GLU A 31 2.91 7.10 -14.79
N VAL A 32 1.85 7.64 -15.40
CA VAL A 32 1.77 9.07 -15.72
C VAL A 32 1.84 9.90 -14.43
N PHE A 33 1.09 9.55 -13.39
CA PHE A 33 1.15 10.24 -12.10
C PHE A 33 2.55 10.21 -11.49
N LYS A 34 3.20 9.04 -11.48
CA LYS A 34 4.58 8.87 -11.01
C LYS A 34 5.56 9.78 -11.76
N SER A 35 5.41 9.94 -13.07
CA SER A 35 6.27 10.81 -13.90
C SER A 35 6.13 12.30 -13.55
N HIS A 36 5.03 12.73 -12.94
CA HIS A 36 4.80 14.12 -12.52
C HIS A 36 5.44 14.46 -11.17
N ALA A 37 6.04 13.49 -10.46
CA ALA A 37 6.70 13.73 -9.17
C ALA A 37 7.88 14.72 -9.28
N GLY A 38 8.49 14.85 -10.47
CA GLY A 38 9.63 15.74 -10.71
C GLY A 38 10.97 15.21 -10.19
N PHE A 39 11.01 13.95 -9.76
CA PHE A 39 12.22 13.23 -9.36
C PHE A 39 12.07 11.73 -9.69
N GLU A 40 13.18 11.03 -9.72
CA GLU A 40 13.19 9.58 -9.84
C GLU A 40 13.00 8.94 -8.46
N TYR A 41 12.17 7.89 -8.42
CA TYR A 41 11.93 7.13 -7.22
C TYR A 41 13.15 6.24 -6.92
N THR A 42 13.48 6.09 -5.65
CA THR A 42 14.56 5.17 -5.26
C THR A 42 14.10 3.71 -5.39
N SER A 43 15.04 2.77 -5.48
CA SER A 43 14.72 1.33 -5.54
C SER A 43 13.84 0.86 -4.37
N ASP A 44 14.03 1.42 -3.18
CA ASP A 44 13.23 1.09 -1.99
C ASP A 44 11.80 1.62 -2.11
N GLN A 45 11.61 2.83 -2.67
CA GLN A 45 10.29 3.39 -2.92
C GLN A 45 9.56 2.60 -4.00
N GLU A 46 10.23 2.24 -5.10
CA GLU A 46 9.64 1.42 -6.16
C GLU A 46 9.22 0.05 -5.64
N LYS A 47 10.07 -0.59 -4.83
CA LYS A 47 9.73 -1.84 -4.16
C LYS A 47 8.51 -1.69 -3.25
N ALA A 48 8.45 -0.63 -2.43
CA ALA A 48 7.32 -0.38 -1.55
C ALA A 48 6.01 -0.17 -2.34
N ILE A 49 6.07 0.57 -3.45
CA ILE A 49 4.92 0.79 -4.34
C ILE A 49 4.44 -0.53 -4.96
N ALA A 50 5.36 -1.35 -5.45
CA ALA A 50 5.04 -2.65 -6.04
C ALA A 50 4.42 -3.61 -4.99
N GLU A 51 4.94 -3.63 -3.78
CA GLU A 51 4.39 -4.43 -2.67
C GLU A 51 2.98 -3.96 -2.26
N ILE A 52 2.76 -2.66 -2.12
CA ILE A 52 1.43 -2.09 -1.84
C ILE A 52 0.44 -2.42 -2.97
N SER A 53 0.88 -2.32 -4.23
CA SER A 53 0.06 -2.63 -5.40
C SER A 53 -0.33 -4.11 -5.44
N LYS A 54 0.61 -5.00 -5.08
CA LYS A 54 0.34 -6.44 -4.95
C LYS A 54 -0.67 -6.74 -3.84
N ASP A 55 -0.55 -6.09 -2.69
CA ASP A 55 -1.48 -6.28 -1.57
C ASP A 55 -2.89 -5.77 -1.95
N SER A 56 -2.95 -4.63 -2.63
CA SER A 56 -4.15 -3.95 -3.12
C SER A 56 -4.90 -4.70 -4.23
N SER A 57 -4.19 -5.44 -5.08
CA SER A 57 -4.77 -6.28 -6.13
C SER A 57 -5.16 -7.68 -5.63
N SER A 58 -4.94 -7.97 -4.35
CA SER A 58 -5.35 -9.22 -3.73
C SER A 58 -6.84 -9.21 -3.33
N LYS A 59 -7.41 -10.38 -2.99
CA LYS A 59 -8.76 -10.49 -2.41
C LYS A 59 -8.79 -10.26 -0.89
N ARG A 60 -7.64 -9.96 -0.27
CA ARG A 60 -7.51 -9.72 1.18
C ARG A 60 -7.45 -8.21 1.43
N VAL A 61 -7.97 -7.78 2.56
CA VAL A 61 -7.79 -6.39 3.01
C VAL A 61 -6.31 -6.15 3.30
N MET A 62 -5.71 -5.14 2.67
CA MET A 62 -4.32 -4.78 2.91
C MET A 62 -4.13 -4.28 4.35
N ASP A 63 -3.10 -4.77 5.03
CA ASP A 63 -2.67 -4.33 6.36
C ASP A 63 -1.14 -4.30 6.41
N ARG A 64 -0.56 -3.17 5.99
CA ARG A 64 0.89 -2.99 5.81
C ARG A 64 1.38 -1.79 6.58
N LEU A 65 2.50 -1.98 7.28
CA LEU A 65 3.28 -0.88 7.86
C LEU A 65 4.43 -0.49 6.93
N LEU A 66 4.36 0.73 6.38
CA LEU A 66 5.50 1.34 5.68
C LEU A 66 6.37 2.09 6.69
N SER A 67 7.50 1.49 7.07
CA SER A 67 8.47 2.11 7.99
C SER A 67 9.67 2.66 7.23
N GLY A 68 10.20 3.78 7.70
CA GLY A 68 11.39 4.43 7.15
C GLY A 68 11.65 5.76 7.85
N ASP A 69 12.88 6.27 7.77
CA ASP A 69 13.27 7.49 8.46
C ASP A 69 12.60 8.75 7.87
N VAL A 70 12.68 9.86 8.60
CA VAL A 70 12.23 11.17 8.10
C VAL A 70 13.01 11.53 6.83
N GLY A 71 12.32 11.98 5.79
CA GLY A 71 12.93 12.34 4.51
C GLY A 71 13.01 11.23 3.46
N PHE A 72 12.69 9.97 3.78
CA PHE A 72 12.74 8.84 2.82
C PHE A 72 11.58 8.80 1.80
N GLY A 73 10.73 9.84 1.76
CA GLY A 73 9.65 9.93 0.77
C GLY A 73 8.45 9.00 0.99
N LYS A 74 8.16 8.59 2.24
CA LYS A 74 6.97 7.78 2.57
C LYS A 74 5.65 8.40 2.08
N THR A 75 5.55 9.73 2.11
CA THR A 75 4.38 10.47 1.61
C THR A 75 4.13 10.19 0.13
N GLU A 76 5.20 10.09 -0.66
CA GLU A 76 5.10 9.86 -2.09
C GLU A 76 4.62 8.43 -2.40
N VAL A 77 5.17 7.44 -1.69
CA VAL A 77 4.72 6.05 -1.75
C VAL A 77 3.23 5.94 -1.37
N ALA A 78 2.80 6.65 -0.33
CA ALA A 78 1.40 6.69 0.08
C ALA A 78 0.50 7.39 -0.96
N MET A 79 0.99 8.45 -1.60
CA MET A 79 0.26 9.18 -2.63
C MET A 79 -0.06 8.30 -3.83
N HIS A 80 0.88 7.45 -4.26
CA HIS A 80 0.63 6.46 -5.32
C HIS A 80 -0.51 5.48 -4.94
N ALA A 81 -0.52 5.01 -3.69
CA ALA A 81 -1.57 4.11 -3.19
C ALA A 81 -2.95 4.80 -3.14
N ILE A 82 -2.98 6.06 -2.68
CA ILE A 82 -4.21 6.86 -2.63
C ILE A 82 -4.75 7.11 -4.03
N PHE A 83 -3.89 7.45 -4.99
CA PHE A 83 -4.31 7.69 -6.36
C PHE A 83 -4.83 6.41 -7.03
N CYS A 84 -4.17 5.27 -6.80
CA CYS A 84 -4.68 3.96 -7.22
C CYS A 84 -6.07 3.68 -6.65
N ALA A 85 -6.29 3.94 -5.36
CA ALA A 85 -7.61 3.78 -4.75
C ALA A 85 -8.66 4.72 -5.38
N PHE A 86 -8.31 5.99 -5.61
CA PHE A 86 -9.20 6.96 -6.27
C PHE A 86 -9.65 6.50 -7.66
N LEU A 87 -8.72 5.98 -8.48
CA LEU A 87 -9.05 5.47 -9.82
C LEU A 87 -9.95 4.24 -9.80
N ASN A 88 -9.93 3.49 -8.69
CA ASN A 88 -10.78 2.31 -8.49
C ASN A 88 -12.15 2.64 -7.88
N GLY A 89 -12.44 3.92 -7.59
CA GLY A 89 -13.65 4.40 -6.91
C GLY A 89 -13.81 3.86 -5.49
#